data_AF-X1CEH4-F1
#
_entry.id   AF-X1CEH4-F1
#
_cell.length_a   1.000
_cell.length_b   1.000
_cell.length_c   1.000
_cell.angle_alpha   90.00
_cell.angle_beta   90.00
_cell.angle_gamma   90.00
#
_symmetry.space_group_name_H-M   'P 1'
#
loop_
_entity.id
_entity.type
_entity.pdbx_description
1 polymer ?
#
loop_
_entity_poly.entity_id
_entity_poly.type
_entity_poly.pdbx_seq_one_letter_code
_entity_poly.pdbx_strand_id
1 'polypeptide(L)'
;DAVASVKRWGGMSKYGKTIFKNVASIEVKDPLTLELKLTKPTGITLVSLAMPNGGAFIYPKDICEKYPDKPVEENIGTGPFKFVEWKPHQYIKVVRFEDYKPVEFPANGFGGKKVAYVDELQFIPISDEAVRLTSVEGGEYDFADFVPVDEFNRLKDHPDIQALPSAPRA
;
A
#
# COMPACT_ATOMS: atom_id res chain seq x y z
N ASP A 1 -0.86 -15.70 11.39
CA ASP A 1 -0.74 -14.34 10.82
C ASP A 1 -2.08 -13.72 10.49
N ALA A 2 -2.79 -14.19 9.45
CA ALA A 2 -4.04 -13.56 8.97
C ALA A 2 -5.07 -13.22 10.08
N VAL A 3 -5.42 -14.18 10.95
CA VAL A 3 -6.35 -13.94 12.07
C VAL A 3 -5.86 -12.81 12.98
N ALA A 4 -4.59 -12.83 13.35
CA ALA A 4 -4.00 -11.85 14.27
C ALA A 4 -4.02 -10.46 13.63
N SER A 5 -3.65 -10.36 12.36
CA SER A 5 -3.66 -9.11 11.61
C SER A 5 -5.07 -8.53 11.44
N VAL A 6 -6.06 -9.36 11.09
CA VAL A 6 -7.46 -8.92 10.94
C VAL A 6 -8.03 -8.48 12.30
N LYS A 7 -7.76 -9.22 13.38
CA LYS A 7 -8.18 -8.82 14.74
C LYS A 7 -7.56 -7.50 15.18
N ARG A 8 -6.24 -7.35 14.99
CA ARG A 8 -5.52 -6.11 15.29
C ARG A 8 -6.08 -4.94 14.50
N TRP A 9 -6.25 -5.10 13.19
CA TRP A 9 -6.88 -4.10 12.32
C TRP A 9 -8.27 -3.71 12.83
N GLY A 10 -9.10 -4.69 13.23
CA GLY A 10 -10.42 -4.49 13.81
C GLY A 10 -10.41 -3.66 15.09
N GLY A 11 -9.39 -3.81 15.93
CA GLY A 11 -9.23 -3.07 17.18
C GLY A 11 -8.73 -1.64 17.01
N MET A 12 -8.02 -1.32 15.92
CA MET A 12 -7.30 -0.04 15.79
C MET A 12 -7.76 0.86 14.64
N SER A 13 -8.07 0.31 13.47
CA SER A 13 -8.40 1.09 12.27
C SER A 13 -9.80 1.71 12.39
N LYS A 14 -10.01 2.90 11.82
CA LYS A 14 -11.35 3.53 11.73
C LYS A 14 -12.34 2.60 11.01
N TYR A 15 -11.91 1.99 9.91
CA TYR A 15 -12.71 1.03 9.15
C TYR A 15 -12.87 -0.28 9.92
N GLY A 16 -11.77 -0.80 10.48
CA GLY A 16 -11.77 -2.02 11.29
C GLY A 16 -12.76 -1.96 12.45
N LYS A 17 -12.70 -0.90 13.28
CA LYS A 17 -13.63 -0.66 14.39
C LYS A 17 -15.09 -0.59 13.95
N THR A 18 -15.34 -0.07 12.75
CA THR A 18 -16.71 0.03 12.21
C THR A 18 -17.22 -1.35 11.78
N ILE A 19 -16.40 -2.13 11.08
CA ILE A 19 -16.75 -3.49 10.64
C ILE A 19 -16.92 -4.43 11.83
N PHE A 20 -16.00 -4.36 12.81
CA PHE A 20 -15.97 -5.27 13.96
C PHE A 20 -17.18 -5.16 14.89
N LYS A 21 -17.94 -4.05 14.84
CA LYS A 21 -19.26 -3.96 15.51
C LYS A 21 -20.27 -5.00 15.00
N ASN A 22 -20.07 -5.51 13.78
CA ASN A 22 -20.95 -6.50 13.14
C ASN A 22 -20.23 -7.83 12.88
N VAL A 23 -19.08 -8.09 13.51
CA VAL A 23 -18.37 -9.37 13.36
C VAL A 23 -18.83 -10.32 14.47
N ALA A 24 -19.36 -11.47 14.08
CA ALA A 24 -19.78 -12.54 14.99
C ALA A 24 -18.59 -13.43 15.39
N SER A 25 -17.79 -13.85 14.42
CA SER A 25 -16.58 -14.64 14.67
C SER A 25 -15.54 -14.50 13.56
N ILE A 26 -14.30 -14.85 13.89
CA ILE A 26 -13.20 -15.06 12.94
C ILE A 26 -12.67 -16.47 13.21
N GLU A 27 -12.86 -17.37 12.26
CA GLU A 27 -12.54 -18.79 12.39
C GLU A 27 -11.50 -19.18 11.36
N VAL A 28 -10.53 -20.00 11.77
CA VAL A 28 -9.62 -20.69 10.84
C VAL A 28 -10.27 -22.02 10.50
N LYS A 29 -10.56 -22.25 9.22
CA LYS A 29 -11.08 -23.55 8.76
C LYS A 29 -9.96 -24.52 8.46
N ASP A 30 -8.88 -24.00 7.86
CA ASP A 30 -7.66 -24.72 7.52
C ASP A 30 -6.51 -23.71 7.34
N PRO A 31 -5.26 -24.14 7.06
CA PRO A 31 -4.11 -23.22 6.96
C PRO A 31 -4.23 -22.10 5.91
N LEU A 32 -5.08 -22.24 4.89
CA LEU A 32 -5.26 -21.28 3.80
C LEU A 32 -6.67 -20.66 3.77
N THR A 33 -7.56 -21.05 4.69
CA THR A 33 -8.95 -20.58 4.74
C THR A 33 -9.28 -19.89 6.06
N LEU A 34 -9.65 -18.62 5.96
CA LEU A 34 -10.17 -17.79 7.04
C LEU A 34 -11.65 -17.48 6.78
N GLU A 35 -12.52 -17.75 7.75
CA GLU A 35 -13.93 -17.37 7.72
C GLU A 35 -14.20 -16.19 8.65
N LEU A 36 -14.78 -15.12 8.10
CA LEU A 36 -15.24 -13.94 8.84
C LEU A 36 -16.77 -13.94 8.85
N LYS A 37 -17.38 -14.32 9.98
CA LYS A 37 -18.84 -14.31 10.14
C LYS A 37 -19.32 -12.93 10.57
N LEU A 38 -20.36 -12.44 9.91
CA LEU A 38 -21.00 -11.16 10.24
C LEU A 38 -22.35 -11.39 10.92
N THR A 39 -22.74 -10.50 11.82
CA THR A 39 -24.05 -10.53 12.49
C THR A 39 -25.19 -10.05 11.60
N LYS A 40 -24.87 -9.31 10.52
CA LYS A 40 -25.82 -8.85 9.51
C LYS A 40 -25.12 -8.62 8.15
N PRO A 41 -25.86 -8.67 7.03
CA PRO A 41 -25.30 -8.36 5.71
C PRO A 41 -24.76 -6.92 5.64
N THR A 42 -23.62 -6.74 4.99
CA THR A 42 -23.06 -5.42 4.66
C THR A 42 -22.15 -5.48 3.44
N GLY A 43 -22.25 -4.48 2.56
CA GLY A 43 -21.43 -4.39 1.35
C GLY A 43 -20.04 -3.80 1.56
N ILE A 44 -19.74 -3.23 2.73
CA ILE A 44 -18.50 -2.47 2.95
C ILE A 44 -17.34 -3.32 3.47
N THR A 45 -17.56 -4.59 3.83
CA THR A 45 -16.53 -5.45 4.47
C THR A 45 -15.30 -5.61 3.57
N LEU A 46 -15.48 -6.08 2.33
CA LEU A 46 -14.35 -6.33 1.43
C LEU A 46 -13.60 -5.05 1.08
N VAL A 47 -14.32 -3.96 0.80
CA VAL A 47 -13.70 -2.65 0.51
C VAL A 47 -12.90 -2.15 1.71
N SER A 48 -13.42 -2.30 2.93
CA SER A 48 -12.74 -1.89 4.16
C SER A 48 -11.45 -2.69 4.41
N LEU A 49 -11.47 -4.00 4.15
CA LEU A 49 -10.29 -4.85 4.26
C LEU A 49 -9.22 -4.46 3.22
N ALA A 50 -9.63 -4.04 2.03
CA ALA A 50 -8.75 -3.73 0.90
C ALA A 50 -8.32 -2.25 0.80
N MET A 51 -8.72 -1.40 1.76
CA MET A 51 -8.38 0.03 1.74
C MET A 51 -6.86 0.26 1.65
N PRO A 52 -6.35 0.98 0.63
CA PRO A 52 -4.91 1.25 0.49
C PRO A 52 -4.31 1.98 1.69
N ASN A 53 -5.10 2.82 2.37
CA ASN A 53 -4.66 3.63 3.50
C ASN A 53 -5.42 3.24 4.77
N GLY A 54 -5.22 2.01 5.24
CA GLY A 54 -5.79 1.52 6.51
C GLY A 54 -6.63 0.26 6.42
N GLY A 55 -6.44 -0.54 5.37
CA GLY A 55 -6.95 -1.89 5.23
C GLY A 55 -6.28 -2.88 6.18
N ALA A 56 -6.70 -4.15 6.09
CA ALA A 56 -6.20 -5.24 6.93
C ALA A 56 -4.92 -5.82 6.32
N PHE A 57 -3.81 -5.12 6.46
CA PHE A 57 -2.50 -5.62 6.05
C PHE A 57 -2.09 -6.83 6.89
N ILE A 58 -1.46 -7.80 6.25
CA ILE A 58 -1.03 -9.04 6.90
C ILE A 58 0.40 -8.86 7.44
N TYR A 59 0.55 -9.11 8.73
CA TYR A 59 1.82 -9.09 9.44
C TYR A 59 2.05 -10.46 10.09
N PRO A 60 3.32 -10.82 10.37
CA PRO A 60 3.62 -11.89 11.30
C PRO A 60 2.85 -11.74 12.62
N LYS A 61 2.39 -12.86 13.17
CA LYS A 61 1.56 -12.89 14.38
C LYS A 61 2.24 -12.21 15.57
N ASP A 62 3.53 -12.46 15.77
CA ASP A 62 4.35 -11.87 16.84
C ASP A 62 4.41 -10.33 16.75
N ILE A 63 4.51 -9.76 15.55
CA ILE A 63 4.41 -8.30 15.35
C ILE A 63 3.03 -7.77 15.75
N CYS A 64 1.97 -8.50 15.42
CA CYS A 64 0.61 -8.12 15.84
C CYS A 64 0.45 -8.13 17.37
N GLU A 65 1.06 -9.11 18.04
CA GLU A 65 1.03 -9.26 19.50
C GLU A 65 1.92 -8.23 20.21
N LYS A 66 3.04 -7.85 19.61
CA LYS A 66 3.96 -6.82 20.12
C LYS A 66 3.37 -5.41 20.01
N TYR A 67 2.64 -5.12 18.92
CA TYR A 67 2.06 -3.79 18.65
C TYR A 67 0.54 -3.83 18.52
N PRO A 68 -0.23 -4.29 19.53
CA PRO A 68 -1.66 -4.60 19.37
C PRO A 68 -2.55 -3.38 19.07
N ASP A 69 -2.16 -2.19 19.56
CA ASP A 69 -2.93 -0.95 19.49
C ASP A 69 -2.08 0.29 19.12
N LYS A 70 -0.79 0.08 18.83
CA LYS A 70 0.18 1.11 18.48
C LYS A 70 0.65 0.97 17.03
N PRO A 71 1.19 2.03 16.40
CA PRO A 71 1.91 1.90 15.14
C PRO A 71 2.99 0.82 15.22
N VAL A 72 3.17 0.08 14.13
CA VAL A 72 4.24 -0.92 14.03
C VAL A 72 5.54 -0.18 13.76
N GLU A 73 6.60 -0.48 14.51
CA GLU A 73 7.94 0.09 14.28
C GLU A 73 8.81 -0.84 13.41
N GLU A 74 8.49 -2.13 13.39
CA GLU A 74 9.12 -3.14 12.54
C GLU A 74 8.38 -3.26 11.20
N ASN A 75 8.87 -2.57 10.17
CA ASN A 75 8.24 -2.51 8.85
C ASN A 75 8.37 -3.83 8.05
N ILE A 76 7.69 -4.87 8.50
CA ILE A 76 7.64 -6.19 7.86
C ILE A 76 6.30 -6.35 7.14
N GLY A 77 6.35 -6.73 5.87
CA GLY A 77 5.17 -6.98 5.05
C GLY A 77 5.40 -8.06 4.00
N THR A 78 4.39 -8.29 3.16
CA THR A 78 4.39 -9.34 2.13
C THR A 78 4.46 -8.77 0.70
N GLY A 79 4.83 -7.50 0.57
CA GLY A 79 4.92 -6.80 -0.72
C GLY A 79 6.17 -7.16 -1.53
N PRO A 80 6.27 -6.65 -2.78
CA PRO A 80 7.39 -6.92 -3.67
C PRO A 80 8.70 -6.20 -3.29
N PHE A 81 8.67 -5.32 -2.28
CA PHE A 81 9.84 -4.62 -1.78
C PHE A 81 9.93 -4.75 -0.25
N LYS A 82 11.16 -4.87 0.26
CA LYS A 82 11.51 -4.86 1.68
C LYS A 82 11.94 -3.46 2.10
N PHE A 83 11.45 -3.02 3.26
CA PHE A 83 11.96 -1.82 3.90
C PHE A 83 13.44 -1.98 4.27
N VAL A 84 14.25 -0.95 3.99
CA VAL A 84 15.67 -0.90 4.38
C VAL A 84 15.89 0.13 5.46
N GLU A 85 15.59 1.40 5.15
CA GLU A 85 15.78 2.50 6.09
C GLU A 85 14.86 3.66 5.75
N TRP A 86 14.65 4.50 6.77
CA TRP A 86 14.03 5.81 6.62
C TRP A 86 14.98 6.85 7.22
N LYS A 87 15.45 7.76 6.38
CA LYS A 87 16.14 8.98 6.81
C LYS A 87 15.14 10.14 6.77
N PRO A 88 14.68 10.64 7.94
CA PRO A 88 13.72 11.73 8.00
C PRO A 88 14.14 12.92 7.12
N HIS A 89 13.19 13.45 6.36
CA HIS A 89 13.40 14.56 5.40
C HIS A 89 14.38 14.29 4.26
N GLN A 90 14.92 13.08 4.11
CA GLN A 90 15.82 12.72 3.02
C GLN A 90 15.22 11.67 2.10
N TYR A 91 14.97 10.46 2.60
CA TYR A 91 14.37 9.40 1.79
C TYR A 91 13.84 8.23 2.62
N ILE A 92 12.92 7.46 2.03
CA ILE A 92 12.62 6.09 2.44
C ILE A 92 13.21 5.16 1.37
N LYS A 93 14.04 4.21 1.79
CA LYS A 93 14.68 3.24 0.89
C LYS A 93 14.05 1.87 1.05
N VAL A 94 13.70 1.26 -0.08
CA VAL A 94 13.21 -0.11 -0.15
C VAL A 94 13.94 -0.87 -1.26
N VAL A 95 14.15 -2.16 -1.08
CA VAL A 95 14.82 -3.04 -2.06
C VAL A 95 13.94 -4.19 -2.47
N ARG A 96 14.11 -4.71 -3.68
CA ARG A 96 13.33 -5.84 -4.19
C ARG A 96 13.33 -7.00 -3.20
N PHE A 97 12.17 -7.64 -3.06
CA PHE A 97 12.03 -8.90 -2.34
C PHE A 97 12.10 -10.07 -3.32
N GLU A 98 13.25 -10.73 -3.41
CA GLU A 98 13.50 -11.82 -4.37
C GLU A 98 12.52 -13.00 -4.21
N ASP A 99 12.06 -13.30 -3.00
CA ASP A 99 11.10 -14.39 -2.76
C ASP A 99 9.63 -13.97 -2.91
N TYR A 100 9.36 -12.77 -3.42
CA TYR A 100 7.99 -12.31 -3.64
C TYR A 100 7.27 -13.17 -4.67
N LYS A 101 6.09 -13.67 -4.29
CA LYS A 101 5.22 -14.46 -5.17
C LYS A 101 4.03 -13.61 -5.60
N PRO A 102 3.98 -13.15 -6.85
CA PRO A 102 2.83 -12.41 -7.34
C PRO A 102 1.59 -13.31 -7.40
N VAL A 103 0.43 -12.70 -7.18
CA VAL A 103 -0.85 -13.33 -7.54
C VAL A 103 -0.97 -13.44 -9.06
N GLU A 104 -1.71 -14.44 -9.55
CA GLU A 104 -1.80 -14.74 -10.98
C GLU A 104 -2.83 -13.89 -11.74
N PHE A 105 -3.76 -13.24 -11.03
CA PHE A 105 -4.78 -12.42 -11.67
C PHE A 105 -4.24 -11.03 -12.08
N PRO A 106 -4.78 -10.43 -13.16
CA PRO A 106 -4.28 -9.17 -13.71
C PRO A 106 -4.26 -8.04 -12.68
N ALA A 107 -3.27 -7.15 -12.83
CA ALA A 107 -3.23 -5.90 -12.06
C ALA A 107 -4.46 -5.04 -12.40
N ASN A 108 -5.08 -4.46 -11.37
CA ASN A 108 -6.25 -3.57 -11.51
C ASN A 108 -6.07 -2.27 -10.71
N GLY A 109 -4.83 -1.77 -10.68
CA GLY A 109 -4.42 -0.61 -9.89
C GLY A 109 -3.84 -1.02 -8.53
N PHE A 110 -4.66 -1.07 -7.47
CA PHE A 110 -4.16 -1.40 -6.13
C PHE A 110 -4.07 -2.92 -5.87
N GLY A 111 -4.83 -3.72 -6.62
CA GLY A 111 -4.86 -5.18 -6.53
C GLY A 111 -4.19 -5.88 -7.71
N GLY A 112 -4.12 -7.20 -7.63
CA GLY A 112 -3.58 -8.04 -8.69
C GLY A 112 -2.07 -8.17 -8.70
N LYS A 113 -1.58 -8.78 -9.78
CA LYS A 113 -0.18 -9.07 -10.02
C LYS A 113 0.69 -7.83 -9.83
N LYS A 114 1.69 -7.91 -8.98
CA LYS A 114 2.72 -6.88 -8.80
C LYS A 114 4.05 -7.44 -9.27
N VAL A 115 4.84 -6.65 -9.99
CA VAL A 115 6.16 -7.04 -10.47
C VAL A 115 7.13 -5.93 -10.10
N ALA A 116 8.20 -6.27 -9.39
CA ALA A 116 9.28 -5.34 -9.09
C ALA A 116 10.24 -5.31 -10.27
N TYR A 117 10.15 -4.27 -11.11
CA TYR A 117 11.03 -4.11 -12.27
C TYR A 117 12.40 -3.53 -11.93
N VAL A 118 12.54 -2.92 -10.75
CA VAL A 118 13.78 -2.30 -10.27
C VAL A 118 14.27 -2.98 -9.00
N ASP A 119 15.57 -2.87 -8.73
CA ASP A 119 16.22 -3.50 -7.57
C ASP A 119 16.04 -2.67 -6.30
N GLU A 120 15.92 -1.35 -6.45
CA GLU A 120 15.81 -0.39 -5.36
C GLU A 120 14.85 0.74 -5.74
N LEU A 121 14.12 1.25 -4.73
CA LEU A 121 13.34 2.47 -4.83
C LEU A 121 13.72 3.39 -3.67
N GLN A 122 13.85 4.68 -3.98
CA GLN A 122 14.00 5.74 -2.99
C GLN A 122 12.83 6.71 -3.12
N PHE A 123 12.06 6.86 -2.05
CA PHE A 123 10.99 7.84 -1.96
C PHE A 123 11.55 9.11 -1.32
N ILE A 124 11.73 10.16 -2.11
CA ILE A 124 12.36 11.41 -1.70
C ILE A 124 11.24 12.46 -1.47
N PRO A 125 11.07 12.98 -0.24
CA PRO A 125 9.99 13.90 0.07
C PRO A 125 10.33 15.31 -0.42
N ILE A 126 9.67 15.76 -1.48
CA ILE A 126 9.82 17.11 -2.03
C ILE A 126 8.44 17.78 -2.04
N SER A 127 8.25 18.73 -1.13
CA SER A 127 6.96 19.40 -0.94
C SER A 127 6.62 20.40 -2.04
N ASP A 128 7.63 21.02 -2.65
CA ASP A 128 7.44 22.00 -3.72
C ASP A 128 7.22 21.29 -5.07
N GLU A 129 6.10 21.58 -5.72
CA GLU A 129 5.69 20.92 -6.97
C GLU A 129 6.59 21.30 -8.15
N ALA A 130 7.04 22.55 -8.22
CA ALA A 130 7.93 23.01 -9.29
C ALA A 130 9.31 22.39 -9.16
N VAL A 131 9.82 22.26 -7.92
CA VAL A 131 11.08 21.56 -7.65
C VAL A 131 10.97 20.07 -8.05
N ARG A 132 9.89 19.37 -7.65
CA ARG A 132 9.69 17.97 -8.09
C ARG A 132 9.74 17.83 -9.60
N LEU A 133 9.03 18.71 -10.30
CA LEU A 133 8.90 18.61 -11.75
C LEU A 133 10.22 18.89 -12.46
N THR A 134 10.90 19.96 -12.08
CA THR A 134 12.19 20.34 -12.67
C THR A 134 13.29 19.33 -12.37
N SER A 135 13.27 18.65 -11.22
CA SER A 135 14.19 17.55 -10.94
C SER A 135 13.97 16.31 -11.82
N VAL A 136 12.73 15.98 -12.18
CA VAL A 136 12.46 14.92 -13.18
C VAL A 136 12.90 15.34 -14.57
N GLU A 137 12.62 16.58 -14.98
CA GLU A 137 13.09 17.15 -16.26
C GLU A 137 14.61 17.18 -16.37
N GLY A 138 15.28 17.48 -15.26
CA GLY A 138 16.75 17.46 -15.17
C GLY A 138 17.35 16.05 -15.08
N GLY A 139 16.52 15.00 -14.98
CA GLY A 139 16.97 13.62 -14.85
C GLY A 139 17.54 13.27 -13.47
N GLU A 140 17.28 14.10 -12.45
CA GLU A 140 17.68 13.81 -11.06
C GLU A 140 16.81 12.72 -10.44
N TYR A 141 15.51 12.70 -10.77
CA TYR A 141 14.55 11.70 -10.31
C TYR A 141 13.80 11.06 -11.47
N ASP A 142 13.47 9.77 -11.33
CA ASP A 142 12.78 9.01 -12.38
C ASP A 142 11.25 9.27 -12.41
N PHE A 143 10.68 9.79 -11.31
CA PHE A 143 9.23 9.89 -11.14
C PHE A 143 8.83 11.04 -10.21
N ALA A 144 7.75 11.74 -10.57
CA ALA A 144 7.07 12.70 -9.70
C ALA A 144 5.55 12.40 -9.66
N ASP A 145 5.00 12.35 -8.45
CA ASP A 145 3.55 12.38 -8.23
C ASP A 145 3.05 13.82 -8.04
N PHE A 146 1.71 13.97 -8.03
CA PHE A 146 1.01 15.24 -7.86
C PHE A 146 1.48 16.35 -8.82
N VAL A 147 1.68 16.02 -10.09
CA VAL A 147 2.00 17.00 -11.13
C VAL A 147 0.81 17.97 -11.30
N PRO A 148 1.03 19.30 -11.30
CA PRO A 148 -0.03 20.27 -11.53
C PRO A 148 -0.73 20.03 -12.87
N VAL A 149 -2.06 20.15 -12.90
CA VAL A 149 -2.86 19.85 -14.10
C VAL A 149 -2.45 20.75 -15.28
N ASP A 150 -2.13 22.01 -15.02
CA ASP A 150 -1.76 22.98 -16.05
C ASP A 150 -0.40 22.66 -16.71
N GLU A 151 0.48 21.92 -16.02
CA GLU A 151 1.77 21.45 -16.56
C GLU A 151 1.60 20.27 -17.53
N PHE A 152 0.46 19.56 -17.49
CA PHE A 152 0.25 18.35 -18.29
C PHE A 152 0.46 18.59 -19.79
N ASN A 153 -0.09 19.68 -20.33
CA ASN A 153 0.04 19.99 -21.75
C ASN A 153 1.47 20.33 -22.17
N ARG A 154 2.28 20.86 -21.26
CA ARG A 154 3.69 21.14 -21.53
C ARG A 154 4.52 19.85 -21.48
N LEU A 155 4.22 18.99 -20.52
CA LEU A 155 4.98 17.76 -20.27
C LEU A 155 4.64 16.62 -21.23
N LYS A 156 3.41 16.53 -21.72
CA LYS A 156 3.02 15.49 -22.69
C LYS A 156 3.81 15.56 -24.00
N ASP A 157 4.32 16.75 -24.34
CA ASP A 157 5.05 17.03 -25.57
C ASP A 157 6.58 17.03 -25.31
N HIS A 158 7.03 16.78 -24.08
CA HIS A 158 8.45 16.72 -23.73
C HIS A 158 9.07 15.39 -24.20
N PRO A 159 10.23 15.40 -24.88
CA PRO A 159 10.78 14.20 -25.54
C PRO A 159 11.15 13.08 -24.57
N ASP A 160 11.62 13.44 -23.37
CA ASP A 160 12.14 12.48 -22.39
C ASP A 160 11.18 12.21 -21.21
N ILE A 161 9.96 12.76 -21.25
CA ILE A 161 8.98 12.61 -20.15
C ILE A 161 7.69 11.98 -20.66
N GLN A 162 7.20 11.00 -19.90
CA GLN A 162 5.88 10.45 -20.09
C GLN A 162 4.91 11.01 -19.04
N ALA A 163 4.11 12.01 -19.43
CA ALA A 163 3.03 12.51 -18.59
C ALA A 163 1.82 11.57 -18.64
N LEU A 164 1.39 11.07 -17.49
CA LEU A 164 0.23 10.16 -17.36
C LEU A 164 -0.89 10.82 -16.55
N PRO A 165 -2.09 11.04 -17.13
CA PRO A 165 -3.21 11.54 -16.36
C PRO A 165 -3.70 10.46 -15.38
N SER A 166 -3.99 10.87 -14.15
CA SER A 166 -4.68 9.99 -13.19
C SER A 166 -6.16 9.91 -13.59
N ALA A 167 -6.54 8.89 -14.35
CA ALA A 167 -7.93 8.67 -14.71
C ALA A 167 -8.74 8.19 -13.48
N PRO A 168 -9.91 8.80 -13.17
CA PRO A 168 -10.82 8.20 -12.22
C PRO A 168 -11.23 6.82 -12.76
N ARG A 169 -11.08 5.79 -11.95
CA ARG A 169 -11.46 4.43 -12.34
C ARG A 169 -12.99 4.39 -12.51
N ALA A 170 -13.45 4.01 -13.70
CA ALA A 170 -14.84 3.63 -13.95
C ALA A 170 -15.17 2.28 -13.30
#